data_AF-A0A6J7P361-F1
#
_entry.id   AF-A0A6J7P361-F1
#
_cell.length_a   1.000
_cell.length_b   1.000
_cell.length_c   1.000
_cell.angle_alpha   90.00
_cell.angle_beta   90.00
_cell.angle_gamma   90.00
#
_symmetry.space_group_name_H-M   'P 1'
#
loop_
_entity.id
_entity.type
_entity.pdbx_description
1 polymer ?
#
loop_
_entity_poly.entity_id
_entity_poly.type
_entity_poly.pdbx_seq_one_letter_code
_entity_poly.pdbx_strand_id
1 'polypeptide(L)'
;MTSAAERLDRVASLLGASAEELLDEWEALAPPAGSHHPQSALSEPEARALARAGVRVAPVPALHDRASASTLEHLIQMRLDGLTTKEAAALLRLTEGRIRQRIAADLLFAVKGPGGEWRLPRWQFHGRHTIPGLSEVLAAVPRGWPPVAIERFLAEPTDDLAMAGAPMSPLAWLSEGRDAGPVAALASQLDIGL
;
A
#
# COMPACT_ATOMS: atom_id res chain seq x y z
N MET A 1 9.23 6.47 16.22
CA MET A 1 8.52 6.61 14.92
C MET A 1 9.50 7.28 13.98
N THR A 2 9.94 6.60 12.92
CA THR A 2 10.87 7.15 11.92
C THR A 2 10.12 8.16 11.05
N SER A 3 10.73 9.32 10.77
CA SER A 3 10.11 10.37 9.96
C SER A 3 9.95 9.96 8.50
N ALA A 4 9.06 10.63 7.75
CA ALA A 4 8.89 10.39 6.32
C ALA A 4 10.18 10.65 5.52
N ALA A 5 10.97 11.65 5.90
CA ALA A 5 12.26 11.95 5.28
C ALA A 5 13.28 10.81 5.48
N GLU A 6 13.45 10.31 6.71
CA GLU A 6 14.36 9.19 7.02
C GLU A 6 13.97 7.89 6.31
N ARG A 7 12.67 7.68 6.06
CA ARG A 7 12.18 6.50 5.33
C ARG A 7 12.44 6.63 3.82
N LEU A 8 12.32 7.83 3.25
CA LEU A 8 12.65 8.10 1.85
C LEU A 8 14.15 7.96 1.57
N ASP A 9 14.99 8.45 2.48
CA ASP A 9 16.45 8.28 2.44
C ASP A 9 16.86 6.80 2.47
N ARG A 10 16.12 5.99 3.22
CA ARG A 10 16.33 4.53 3.26
C ARG A 10 15.95 3.88 1.94
N VAL A 11 14.82 4.26 1.34
CA VAL A 11 14.43 3.78 0.00
C VAL A 11 15.50 4.13 -1.03
N ALA A 12 15.97 5.37 -1.00
CA ALA A 12 16.99 5.86 -1.90
C ALA A 12 18.30 5.08 -1.79
N SER A 13 18.78 4.90 -0.56
CA SER A 13 19.98 4.12 -0.28
C SER A 13 19.89 2.68 -0.79
N LEU A 14 18.70 2.06 -0.73
CA LEU A 14 18.47 0.69 -1.25
C LEU A 14 18.48 0.62 -2.78
N LEU A 15 18.11 1.71 -3.45
CA LEU A 15 18.14 1.84 -4.90
C LEU A 15 19.47 2.36 -5.45
N GLY A 16 20.45 2.64 -4.57
CA GLY A 16 21.73 3.23 -4.95
C GLY A 16 21.62 4.67 -5.44
N ALA A 17 20.55 5.36 -5.05
CA ALA A 17 20.25 6.74 -5.37
C ALA A 17 20.14 7.58 -4.09
N SER A 18 20.14 8.91 -4.22
CA SER A 18 19.74 9.82 -3.15
C SER A 18 18.22 10.04 -3.16
N ALA A 19 17.65 10.43 -2.01
CA ALA A 19 16.22 10.71 -1.93
C ALA A 19 15.82 11.85 -2.88
N GLU A 20 16.70 12.83 -3.04
CA GLU A 20 16.54 13.92 -4.01
C GLU A 20 16.54 13.39 -5.46
N GLU A 21 17.48 12.53 -5.84
CA GLU A 21 17.50 11.94 -7.19
C GLU A 21 16.25 11.10 -7.51
N LEU A 22 15.74 10.33 -6.54
CA LEU A 22 14.49 9.58 -6.74
C LEU A 22 13.26 10.48 -6.84
N LEU A 23 13.25 11.59 -6.10
CA LEU A 23 12.17 12.57 -6.16
C LEU A 23 12.21 13.32 -7.49
N ASP A 24 13.39 13.72 -7.97
CA ASP A 24 13.58 14.38 -9.27
C ASP A 24 13.23 13.46 -10.45
N GLU A 25 13.66 12.20 -10.41
CA GLU A 25 13.31 11.20 -11.42
C GLU A 25 11.81 10.91 -11.41
N TRP A 26 11.18 10.88 -10.23
CA TRP A 26 9.75 10.76 -10.11
C TRP A 26 8.99 12.01 -10.55
N GLU A 27 9.50 13.23 -10.31
CA GLU A 27 8.92 14.47 -10.81
C GLU A 27 9.02 14.57 -12.34
N ALA A 28 10.08 14.02 -12.93
CA ALA A 28 10.26 13.93 -14.37
C ALA A 28 9.38 12.87 -15.05
N LEU A 29 9.03 11.79 -14.33
CA LEU A 29 8.22 10.66 -14.83
C LEU A 29 6.74 10.73 -14.44
N ALA A 30 6.41 11.46 -13.37
CA ALA A 30 5.04 11.77 -13.02
C ALA A 30 4.43 12.57 -14.17
N PRO A 31 3.20 12.25 -14.63
CA PRO A 31 2.53 13.12 -15.58
C PRO A 31 2.54 14.55 -15.02
N PRO A 32 2.80 15.59 -15.83
CA PRO A 32 2.86 16.96 -15.36
C PRO A 32 1.61 17.20 -14.52
N ALA A 33 1.80 17.62 -13.26
CA ALA A 33 0.77 17.76 -12.26
C ALA A 33 -0.49 18.43 -12.84
N GLY A 34 -1.42 17.62 -13.32
CA GLY A 34 -2.40 18.07 -14.30
C GLY A 34 -3.43 17.04 -14.74
N SER A 35 -3.32 15.77 -14.38
CA SER A 35 -4.40 14.82 -14.66
C SER A 35 -5.46 14.73 -13.56
N HIS A 36 -5.16 14.96 -12.27
CA HIS A 36 -6.18 15.20 -11.23
C HIS A 36 -5.59 15.97 -10.04
N HIS A 37 -5.55 17.31 -10.12
CA HIS A 37 -5.29 18.19 -8.97
C HIS A 37 -6.39 19.25 -8.92
N PRO A 38 -7.36 19.16 -7.98
CA PRO A 38 -8.42 20.15 -7.88
C PRO A 38 -7.95 21.56 -7.47
N GLN A 39 -6.65 21.78 -7.20
CA GLN A 39 -6.12 23.06 -6.70
C GLN A 39 -4.94 23.64 -7.49
N SER A 40 -4.33 22.93 -8.45
CA SER A 40 -3.27 23.53 -9.31
C SER A 40 -3.81 24.19 -10.58
N ALA A 41 -5.13 24.27 -10.74
CA ALA A 41 -5.80 24.90 -11.86
C ALA A 41 -6.68 26.09 -11.47
N LEU A 42 -6.41 26.76 -10.34
CA LEU A 42 -7.15 27.97 -9.99
C LEU A 42 -6.46 29.18 -10.62
N SER A 43 -7.07 29.70 -11.67
CA SER A 43 -6.77 31.04 -12.16
C SER A 43 -7.01 32.06 -11.02
N GLU A 44 -6.30 33.19 -11.07
CA GLU A 44 -6.44 34.27 -10.08
C GLU A 44 -7.91 34.71 -9.83
N PRO A 45 -8.78 34.77 -10.86
CA PRO A 45 -10.22 34.97 -10.67
C PRO A 45 -10.92 33.89 -9.83
N GLU A 46 -10.57 32.62 -10.00
CA GLU A 46 -11.18 31.48 -9.29
C GLU A 46 -10.74 31.44 -7.83
N ALA A 47 -9.44 31.69 -7.56
CA ALA A 47 -8.94 31.83 -6.19
C ALA A 47 -9.65 32.97 -5.44
N ARG A 48 -9.91 34.10 -6.10
CA ARG A 48 -10.70 35.22 -5.55
C ARG A 48 -12.18 34.89 -5.34
N ALA A 49 -12.75 33.99 -6.14
CA ALA A 49 -14.13 33.53 -5.97
C ALA A 49 -14.26 32.62 -4.73
N LEU A 50 -13.33 31.67 -4.57
CA LEU A 50 -13.25 30.77 -3.40
C LEU A 50 -12.99 31.53 -2.09
N ALA A 51 -12.10 32.52 -2.11
CA ALA A 51 -11.83 33.35 -0.94
C ALA A 51 -13.06 34.16 -0.49
N ARG A 52 -13.87 34.66 -1.44
CA ARG A 52 -15.14 35.36 -1.15
C ARG A 52 -16.21 34.42 -0.58
N ALA A 53 -16.14 33.13 -0.89
CA ALA A 53 -16.98 32.08 -0.32
C ALA A 53 -16.49 31.56 1.04
N GLY A 54 -15.39 32.10 1.58
CA GLY A 54 -14.84 31.72 2.89
C GLY A 54 -13.94 30.47 2.90
N VAL A 55 -13.63 29.91 1.72
CA VAL A 55 -12.72 28.76 1.59
C VAL A 55 -11.28 29.26 1.58
N ARG A 56 -10.46 28.81 2.55
CA ARG A 56 -9.02 29.09 2.60
C ARG A 56 -8.24 27.92 2.00
N VAL A 57 -7.43 28.19 0.99
CA VAL A 57 -6.49 27.21 0.42
C VAL A 57 -5.27 27.16 1.33
N ALA A 58 -4.98 25.98 1.90
CA ALA A 58 -3.77 25.76 2.71
C ALA A 58 -2.52 25.76 1.82
N PRO A 59 -1.33 26.08 2.35
CA PRO A 59 -0.07 25.90 1.63
C PRO A 59 0.05 24.44 1.17
N VAL A 60 0.55 24.23 -0.04
CA VAL A 60 0.82 22.88 -0.54
C VAL A 60 1.88 22.24 0.37
N PRO A 61 1.60 21.07 1.00
CA PRO A 61 2.59 20.38 1.81
C PRO A 61 3.83 20.05 0.98
N ALA A 62 4.99 19.98 1.63
CA ALA A 62 6.19 19.45 1.02
C ALA A 62 5.89 18.05 0.47
N LEU A 63 6.56 17.63 -0.62
CA LEU A 63 6.20 16.41 -1.33
C LEU A 63 6.15 15.17 -0.39
N HIS A 64 7.11 15.05 0.54
CA HIS A 64 7.14 13.98 1.55
C HIS A 64 5.96 13.99 2.53
N ASP A 65 5.31 15.13 2.74
CA ASP A 65 4.11 15.28 3.57
C ASP A 65 2.81 15.01 2.79
N ARG A 66 2.90 14.87 1.46
CA ARG A 66 1.72 14.56 0.63
C ARG A 66 1.37 13.08 0.77
N ALA A 67 0.08 12.81 0.87
CA ALA A 67 -0.45 11.44 0.87
C ALA A 67 0.05 10.60 -0.33
N SER A 68 0.29 11.25 -1.48
CA SER A 68 0.83 10.60 -2.68
C SER A 68 2.28 10.11 -2.52
N ALA A 69 3.16 10.87 -1.87
CA ALA A 69 4.54 10.44 -1.63
C ALA A 69 4.62 9.34 -0.57
N SER A 70 3.84 9.45 0.52
CA SER A 70 3.73 8.38 1.52
C SER A 70 3.18 7.07 0.93
N THR A 71 2.27 7.17 -0.05
CA THR A 71 1.74 6.01 -0.78
C THR A 71 2.80 5.38 -1.67
N LEU A 72 3.55 6.20 -2.41
CA LEU A 72 4.65 5.72 -3.26
C LEU A 72 5.73 5.03 -2.42
N GLU A 73 6.11 5.63 -1.31
CA GLU A 73 7.09 5.08 -0.38
C GLU A 73 6.67 3.69 0.12
N HIS A 74 5.42 3.53 0.58
CA HIS A 74 4.92 2.21 1.01
C HIS A 74 4.93 1.21 -0.14
N LEU A 75 4.56 1.63 -1.35
CA LEU A 75 4.60 0.76 -2.51
C LEU A 75 6.04 0.30 -2.84
N ILE A 76 7.03 1.19 -2.72
CA ILE A 76 8.43 0.86 -2.94
C ILE A 76 8.91 -0.09 -1.84
N GLN A 77 8.65 0.20 -0.58
CA GLN A 77 9.03 -0.67 0.55
C GLN A 77 8.40 -2.06 0.43
N MET A 78 7.11 -2.13 0.11
CA MET A 78 6.40 -3.38 -0.15
C MET A 78 7.08 -4.22 -1.25
N ARG A 79 7.61 -3.57 -2.30
CA ARG A 79 8.34 -4.23 -3.38
C ARG A 79 9.73 -4.68 -2.95
N LEU A 80 10.46 -3.84 -2.23
CA LEU A 80 11.83 -4.11 -1.78
C LEU A 80 11.88 -5.22 -0.72
N ASP A 81 10.97 -5.18 0.25
CA ASP A 81 10.87 -6.17 1.31
C ASP A 81 10.19 -7.47 0.86
N GLY A 82 9.48 -7.42 -0.28
CA GLY A 82 8.76 -8.54 -0.85
C GLY A 82 9.68 -9.67 -1.32
N LEU A 83 9.29 -10.90 -0.99
CA LEU A 83 9.98 -12.11 -1.44
C LEU A 83 9.82 -12.28 -2.96
N THR A 84 10.89 -12.65 -3.64
CA THR A 84 10.80 -13.19 -5.01
C THR A 84 9.99 -14.48 -5.03
N THR A 85 9.57 -14.92 -6.23
CA THR A 85 8.93 -16.24 -6.40
C THR A 85 9.81 -17.38 -5.93
N LYS A 86 11.14 -17.26 -6.10
CA LYS A 86 12.12 -18.24 -5.66
C LYS A 86 12.22 -18.31 -4.13
N GLU A 87 12.27 -17.17 -3.47
CA GLU A 87 12.32 -17.09 -2.00
C GLU A 87 11.01 -17.58 -1.37
N ALA A 88 9.86 -17.19 -1.93
CA ALA A 88 8.56 -17.68 -1.48
C ALA A 88 8.42 -19.20 -1.67
N ALA A 89 8.91 -19.74 -2.79
CA ALA A 89 8.97 -21.17 -3.05
C ALA A 89 9.81 -21.91 -1.99
N ALA A 90 10.99 -21.38 -1.66
CA ALA A 90 11.84 -21.94 -0.62
C ALA A 90 11.17 -21.87 0.78
N LEU A 91 10.54 -20.75 1.11
CA LEU A 91 9.87 -20.53 2.39
C LEU A 91 8.75 -21.55 2.61
N LEU A 92 7.85 -21.68 1.63
CA LEU A 92 6.67 -22.53 1.68
C LEU A 92 6.94 -24.00 1.30
N ARG A 93 8.19 -24.33 0.92
CA ARG A 93 8.60 -25.64 0.39
C ARG A 93 7.77 -26.08 -0.84
N LEU A 94 7.63 -25.17 -1.79
CA LEU A 94 6.90 -25.36 -3.03
C LEU A 94 7.83 -25.16 -4.23
N THR A 95 7.33 -25.46 -5.44
CA THR A 95 8.00 -25.05 -6.68
C THR A 95 7.62 -23.62 -7.04
N GLU A 96 8.49 -22.91 -7.75
CA GLU A 96 8.17 -21.56 -8.25
C GLU A 96 6.94 -21.55 -9.17
N GLY A 97 6.75 -22.61 -9.97
CA GLY A 97 5.57 -22.77 -10.81
C GLY A 97 4.29 -22.82 -9.97
N ARG A 98 4.32 -23.47 -8.81
CA ARG A 98 3.20 -23.52 -7.88
C ARG A 98 2.96 -22.17 -7.19
N ILE A 99 4.00 -21.40 -6.93
CA ILE A 99 3.87 -20.00 -6.46
C ILE A 99 3.18 -19.15 -7.53
N ARG A 100 3.65 -19.19 -8.79
CA ARG A 100 3.04 -18.45 -9.91
C ARG A 100 1.57 -18.83 -10.14
N GLN A 101 1.22 -20.10 -10.03
CA GLN A 101 -0.18 -20.55 -10.09
C GLN A 101 -1.04 -19.95 -8.99
N ARG A 102 -0.52 -19.87 -7.75
CA ARG A 102 -1.26 -19.27 -6.63
C ARG A 102 -1.44 -17.76 -6.80
N ILE A 103 -0.43 -17.06 -7.31
CA ILE A 103 -0.55 -15.63 -7.66
C ILE A 103 -1.64 -15.45 -8.72
N ALA A 104 -1.63 -16.26 -9.79
CA ALA A 104 -2.63 -16.17 -10.87
C ALA A 104 -4.06 -16.53 -10.43
N ALA A 105 -4.20 -17.26 -9.32
CA ALA A 105 -5.48 -17.63 -8.72
C ALA A 105 -5.88 -16.69 -7.57
N ASP A 106 -5.20 -15.55 -7.39
CA ASP A 106 -5.41 -14.60 -6.29
C ASP A 106 -5.31 -15.21 -4.88
N LEU A 107 -4.62 -16.36 -4.76
CA LEU A 107 -4.37 -17.05 -3.49
C LEU A 107 -3.12 -16.53 -2.77
N LEU A 108 -2.27 -15.78 -3.48
CA LEU A 108 -1.11 -15.09 -2.93
C LEU A 108 -1.09 -13.68 -3.49
N PHE A 109 -0.85 -12.71 -2.62
CA PHE A 109 -0.73 -11.32 -3.02
C PHE A 109 0.66 -11.07 -3.60
N ALA A 110 0.72 -10.43 -4.76
CA ALA A 110 1.98 -10.07 -5.40
C ALA A 110 1.89 -8.71 -6.09
N VAL A 111 2.97 -7.96 -6.00
CA VAL A 111 3.17 -6.70 -6.73
C VAL A 111 4.32 -6.87 -7.72
N LYS A 112 4.34 -6.05 -8.76
CA LYS A 112 5.47 -5.99 -9.68
C LYS A 112 6.61 -5.21 -9.04
N GLY A 113 7.78 -5.85 -8.92
CA GLY A 113 9.02 -5.20 -8.50
C GLY A 113 9.72 -4.49 -9.66
N PRO A 114 10.88 -3.85 -9.38
CA PRO A 114 11.78 -3.34 -10.41
C PRO A 114 12.13 -4.46 -11.41
N GLY A 115 12.11 -4.16 -12.71
CA GLY A 115 12.36 -5.17 -13.76
C GLY A 115 11.20 -6.13 -14.06
N GLY A 116 10.02 -5.93 -13.47
CA GLY A 116 8.79 -6.65 -13.84
C GLY A 116 8.63 -8.04 -13.23
N GLU A 117 9.53 -8.44 -12.34
CA GLU A 117 9.40 -9.66 -11.55
C GLU A 117 8.32 -9.54 -10.47
N TRP A 118 7.80 -10.68 -10.01
CA TRP A 118 6.83 -10.71 -8.92
C TRP A 118 7.52 -10.60 -7.56
N ARG A 119 6.98 -9.72 -6.72
CA ARG A 119 7.36 -9.53 -5.32
C ARG A 119 6.15 -9.81 -4.44
N LEU A 120 6.32 -10.74 -3.50
CA LEU A 120 5.29 -11.20 -2.59
C LEU A 120 5.52 -10.53 -1.23
N PRO A 121 4.68 -9.57 -0.82
CA PRO A 121 4.90 -8.84 0.42
C PRO A 121 4.95 -9.75 1.64
N ARG A 122 5.85 -9.44 2.58
CA ARG A 122 6.17 -10.32 3.72
C ARG A 122 5.01 -10.53 4.70
N TRP A 123 4.12 -9.54 4.83
CA TRP A 123 3.01 -9.58 5.77
C TRP A 123 2.02 -10.73 5.52
N GLN A 124 2.03 -11.37 4.34
CA GLN A 124 1.15 -12.52 4.05
C GLN A 124 1.65 -13.86 4.62
N PHE A 125 2.89 -13.88 5.15
CA PHE A 125 3.54 -15.09 5.65
C PHE A 125 3.72 -15.05 7.15
N HIS A 126 3.46 -16.18 7.80
CA HIS A 126 3.76 -16.41 9.22
C HIS A 126 4.64 -17.67 9.34
N GLY A 127 5.90 -17.47 9.71
CA GLY A 127 6.89 -18.54 9.73
C GLY A 127 7.07 -19.16 8.34
N ARG A 128 6.67 -20.42 8.16
CA ARG A 128 6.81 -21.18 6.90
C ARG A 128 5.47 -21.40 6.17
N HIS A 129 4.45 -20.64 6.57
CA HIS A 129 3.10 -20.78 6.07
C HIS A 129 2.55 -19.41 5.65
N THR A 130 1.51 -19.43 4.83
CA THR A 130 0.66 -18.26 4.62
C THR A 130 -0.26 -18.09 5.81
N ILE A 131 -0.65 -16.85 6.11
CA ILE A 131 -1.66 -16.58 7.13
C ILE A 131 -2.99 -17.26 6.72
N PRO A 132 -3.58 -18.13 7.57
CA PRO A 132 -4.86 -18.76 7.27
C PRO A 132 -5.97 -17.72 7.05
N GLY A 133 -6.88 -17.98 6.12
CA GLY A 133 -8.00 -17.08 5.81
C GLY A 133 -7.63 -15.83 5.00
N LEU A 134 -6.34 -15.49 4.87
CA LEU A 134 -5.93 -14.27 4.15
C LEU A 134 -6.34 -14.29 2.66
N SER A 135 -6.28 -15.43 1.99
CA SER A 135 -6.72 -15.53 0.58
C SER A 135 -8.22 -15.26 0.41
N GLU A 136 -9.05 -15.60 1.40
CA GLU A 136 -10.48 -15.30 1.40
C GLU A 136 -10.72 -13.79 1.51
N VAL A 137 -9.98 -13.13 2.41
CA VAL A 137 -10.01 -11.67 2.56
C VAL A 137 -9.56 -10.97 1.28
N LEU A 138 -8.44 -11.40 0.68
CA LEU A 138 -7.94 -10.82 -0.56
C LEU A 138 -8.92 -11.00 -1.72
N ALA A 139 -9.64 -12.12 -1.78
CA ALA A 139 -10.67 -12.37 -2.80
C ALA A 139 -11.92 -11.47 -2.61
N ALA A 140 -12.17 -10.99 -1.40
CA ALA A 140 -13.26 -10.06 -1.10
C ALA A 140 -12.93 -8.60 -1.42
N VAL A 141 -11.64 -8.26 -1.58
CA VAL A 141 -11.21 -6.90 -1.94
C VAL A 141 -11.72 -6.55 -3.36
N PRO A 142 -12.36 -5.38 -3.56
CA PRO A 142 -12.76 -4.93 -4.88
C PRO A 142 -11.61 -4.91 -5.88
N ARG A 143 -11.87 -5.34 -7.12
CA ARG A 143 -10.83 -5.36 -8.16
C ARG A 143 -10.30 -3.96 -8.44
N GLY A 144 -8.98 -3.86 -8.63
CA GLY A 144 -8.31 -2.60 -8.94
C GLY A 144 -7.98 -1.74 -7.71
N TRP A 145 -8.22 -2.25 -6.50
CA TRP A 145 -7.81 -1.57 -5.27
C TRP A 145 -6.28 -1.41 -5.20
N PRO A 146 -5.75 -0.23 -4.81
CA PRO A 146 -4.32 0.00 -4.73
C PRO A 146 -3.64 -0.93 -3.71
N PRO A 147 -2.48 -1.56 -4.04
CA PRO A 147 -1.77 -2.45 -3.12
C PRO A 147 -1.49 -1.86 -1.73
N VAL A 148 -1.12 -0.57 -1.69
CA VAL A 148 -0.84 0.13 -0.43
C VAL A 148 -2.10 0.34 0.41
N ALA A 149 -3.25 0.54 -0.24
CA ALA A 149 -4.52 0.63 0.47
C ALA A 149 -4.90 -0.73 1.10
N ILE A 150 -4.63 -1.83 0.39
CA ILE A 150 -4.81 -3.20 0.91
C ILE A 150 -3.90 -3.43 2.13
N GLU A 151 -2.61 -3.12 2.01
CA GLU A 151 -1.67 -3.26 3.13
C GLU A 151 -2.07 -2.41 4.34
N ARG A 152 -2.50 -1.17 4.09
CA ARG A 152 -2.97 -0.26 5.14
C ARG A 152 -4.20 -0.83 5.85
N PHE A 153 -5.22 -1.24 5.09
CA PHE A 153 -6.41 -1.90 5.65
C PHE A 153 -6.02 -3.11 6.51
N LEU A 154 -5.10 -3.94 6.00
CA LEU A 154 -4.65 -5.14 6.68
C LEU A 154 -3.87 -4.85 7.98
N ALA A 155 -3.16 -3.72 8.05
CA ALA A 155 -2.30 -3.34 9.15
C ALA A 155 -2.98 -2.46 10.22
N GLU A 156 -4.03 -1.71 9.86
CA GLU A 156 -4.70 -0.78 10.77
C GLU A 156 -5.69 -1.48 11.70
N PRO A 157 -5.61 -1.25 13.04
CA PRO A 157 -6.61 -1.72 13.97
C PRO A 157 -7.99 -1.09 13.71
N THR A 158 -9.04 -1.89 13.88
CA THR A 158 -10.44 -1.43 13.77
C THR A 158 -11.26 -1.93 14.96
N ASP A 159 -12.22 -1.12 15.40
CA ASP A 159 -13.14 -1.48 16.50
C ASP A 159 -14.07 -2.65 16.14
N ASP A 160 -14.29 -2.89 14.84
CA ASP A 160 -15.07 -4.01 14.34
C ASP A 160 -14.39 -5.37 14.58
N LEU A 161 -13.06 -5.36 14.81
CA LEU A 161 -12.25 -6.53 15.11
C LEU A 161 -11.60 -6.35 16.48
N ALA A 162 -12.33 -6.68 17.56
CA ALA A 162 -11.82 -6.53 18.92
C ALA A 162 -11.59 -7.88 19.62
N MET A 163 -10.53 -7.97 20.41
CA MET A 163 -10.29 -9.07 21.35
C MET A 163 -10.11 -8.53 22.76
N ALA A 164 -10.89 -9.05 23.71
CA ALA A 164 -10.88 -8.60 25.10
C ALA A 164 -11.02 -7.07 25.25
N GLY A 165 -11.79 -6.44 24.36
CA GLY A 165 -12.01 -4.99 24.34
C GLY A 165 -10.89 -4.16 23.70
N ALA A 166 -9.84 -4.79 23.16
CA ALA A 166 -8.77 -4.11 22.41
C ALA A 166 -8.97 -4.29 20.89
N PRO A 167 -8.99 -3.21 20.10
CA PRO A 167 -9.01 -3.29 18.64
C PRO A 167 -7.80 -4.03 18.09
N MET A 168 -8.02 -4.81 17.04
CA MET A 168 -7.02 -5.58 16.31
C MET A 168 -7.03 -5.19 14.84
N SER A 169 -5.87 -5.30 14.19
CA SER A 169 -5.83 -5.23 12.74
C SER A 169 -6.29 -6.56 12.13
N PRO A 170 -6.77 -6.56 10.88
CA PRO A 170 -7.04 -7.77 10.12
C PRO A 170 -5.91 -8.80 10.15
N LEU A 171 -4.65 -8.37 9.96
CA LEU A 171 -3.51 -9.30 10.00
C LEU A 171 -3.31 -9.92 11.38
N ALA A 172 -3.44 -9.13 12.44
CA ALA A 172 -3.31 -9.64 13.80
C ALA A 172 -4.46 -10.63 14.10
N TRP A 173 -5.68 -10.28 13.72
CA TRP A 173 -6.87 -11.13 13.89
C TRP A 173 -6.68 -12.51 13.22
N LEU A 174 -6.27 -12.53 11.96
CA LEU A 174 -6.05 -13.77 11.21
C LEU A 174 -4.83 -14.55 11.72
N SER A 175 -3.78 -13.87 12.18
CA SER A 175 -2.59 -14.52 12.73
C SER A 175 -2.88 -15.27 14.02
N GLU A 176 -3.88 -14.82 14.80
CA GLU A 176 -4.41 -15.54 15.97
C GLU A 176 -5.34 -16.70 15.58
N GLY A 177 -5.48 -17.00 14.29
CA GLY A 177 -6.29 -18.12 13.77
C GLY A 177 -7.79 -17.89 13.87
N ARG A 178 -8.22 -16.64 13.96
CA ARG A 178 -9.65 -16.28 14.05
C ARG A 178 -10.34 -16.33 12.68
N ASP A 179 -11.67 -16.30 12.72
CA ASP A 179 -12.52 -16.39 11.53
C ASP A 179 -12.24 -15.27 10.53
N ALA A 180 -12.09 -15.63 9.25
CA ALA A 180 -11.84 -14.67 8.17
C ALA A 180 -13.11 -13.95 7.71
N GLY A 181 -14.29 -14.49 7.99
CA GLY A 181 -15.58 -13.94 7.55
C GLY A 181 -15.78 -12.45 7.87
N PRO A 182 -15.60 -12.00 9.13
CA PRO A 182 -15.70 -10.59 9.49
C PRO A 182 -14.70 -9.70 8.74
N VAL A 183 -13.47 -10.20 8.56
CA VAL A 183 -12.42 -9.45 7.85
C VAL A 183 -12.74 -9.34 6.36
N ALA A 184 -13.24 -10.41 5.74
CA ALA A 184 -13.66 -10.42 4.34
C ALA A 184 -14.87 -9.50 4.11
N ALA A 185 -15.80 -9.43 5.06
CA ALA A 185 -16.92 -8.48 5.01
C ALA A 185 -16.41 -7.03 5.00
N LEU A 186 -15.49 -6.68 5.90
CA LEU A 186 -14.86 -5.35 5.92
C LEU A 186 -14.10 -5.07 4.62
N ALA A 187 -13.35 -6.05 4.11
CA ALA A 187 -12.62 -5.94 2.86
C ALA A 187 -13.54 -5.67 1.66
N SER A 188 -14.74 -6.25 1.64
CA SER A 188 -15.72 -6.02 0.57
C SER A 188 -16.33 -4.63 0.55
N GLN A 189 -16.27 -3.92 1.69
CA GLN A 189 -16.83 -2.58 1.89
C GLN A 189 -15.80 -1.47 1.67
N LEU A 190 -14.58 -1.84 1.30
CA LEU A 190 -13.47 -0.94 1.04
C LEU A 190 -13.82 0.02 -0.10
N ASP A 191 -14.19 1.24 0.28
CA ASP A 191 -14.46 2.34 -0.65
C ASP A 191 -13.17 3.12 -0.92
N ILE A 192 -13.00 3.55 -2.17
CA ILE A 192 -11.90 4.44 -2.56
C ILE A 192 -12.30 5.84 -2.07
N GLY A 193 -12.16 6.09 -0.76
CA GLY A 193 -12.35 7.43 -0.19
C GLY A 193 -11.37 8.40 -0.85
N LEU A 194 -11.84 9.11 -1.87
CA LEU A 194 -11.17 10.23 -2.55
C LEU A 194 -11.66 11.55 -1.98
#